data_AF-A0A9P0A6I7-F1
#
_entry.id   AF-A0A9P0A6I7-F1
#
_cell.length_a   1.000
_cell.length_b   1.000
_cell.length_c   1.000
_cell.angle_alpha   90.00
_cell.angle_beta   90.00
_cell.angle_gamma   90.00
#
_symmetry.space_group_name_H-M   'P 1'
#
loop_
_entity.id
_entity.type
_entity.pdbx_description
1 polymer ?
#
loop_
_entity_poly.entity_id
_entity_poly.type
_entity_poly.pdbx_seq_one_letter_code
_entity_poly.pdbx_strand_id
1 'polypeptide(L)'
;MDKKGKSKNSKQSNSGPKEKNNASKGKKNSKKQKTNKKNDEAVGDGASVADLSDSAESRNLAYVITHVDHRTFGEFLSQPTPIIFKILSYLPHGDLQNCARVCRNWQSLVPTILEKRFSYEWFYAGSSATDLKCLPERFAKFSQEIKIAPQLILGFEPTEAKFPTCSTCLALNRPDAEKQKGQKQERCRCIKNDFEKIYQSAFPKTPAGSFRITSYGVISSYLGQFHTLYTTEDNDFNQTTLLFPNCEGLEISSHLFRQVELNNLTKHALTKILTGHDHAVKAVLIYVTDSSLSNYSLMNNGYSLAKHTASILRQKQKTPAVSMGGGVVKKIRDTMKPNVSYQAAMFIFRGAKVSAYSTVIKEKEASEIATTIKNVSEKIKSMPGRKLCFMTECIDRQSLYVSDNMDLVCNLESRTLNRFLPGIPIFGFWSAGEIGFTTHDETLENEEGRVKVAHTFATSFLFLILED
;
A
#
# COMPACT_ATOMS: atom_id res chain seq x y z
N MET A 1 34.47 61.80 -0.84
CA MET A 1 33.78 62.65 0.15
C MET A 1 32.84 61.76 0.95
N ASP A 2 33.33 60.93 1.86
CA ASP A 2 33.74 61.18 3.26
C ASP A 2 32.60 61.57 4.23
N LYS A 3 32.17 60.58 5.04
CA LYS A 3 32.20 60.52 6.52
C LYS A 3 31.13 59.52 7.00
N LYS A 4 31.52 58.31 7.44
CA LYS A 4 31.93 57.91 8.81
C LYS A 4 30.79 57.91 9.83
N GLY A 5 30.46 56.69 10.29
CA GLY A 5 29.80 56.40 11.57
C GLY A 5 30.05 54.93 11.95
N LYS A 6 31.15 54.67 12.68
CA LYS A 6 31.50 53.37 13.26
C LYS A 6 30.85 53.25 14.65
N SER A 7 30.39 52.04 15.00
CA SER A 7 30.35 51.57 16.38
C SER A 7 30.79 50.10 16.42
N LYS A 8 31.77 49.82 17.27
CA LYS A 8 32.36 48.51 17.59
C LYS A 8 31.83 48.08 18.96
N ASN A 9 31.67 46.79 19.16
CA ASN A 9 31.98 46.02 20.40
C ASN A 9 31.66 44.55 20.11
N SER A 10 32.30 43.52 20.63
CA SER A 10 33.62 43.27 21.25
C SER A 10 33.64 41.75 21.48
N LYS A 11 34.80 41.12 21.27
CA LYS A 11 35.05 39.69 21.52
C LYS A 11 34.93 39.38 23.02
N GLN A 12 34.48 38.18 23.37
CA GLN A 12 35.08 37.43 24.48
C GLN A 12 34.94 35.92 24.29
N SER A 13 36.11 35.30 24.14
CA SER A 13 36.42 33.88 24.28
C SER A 13 36.43 33.48 25.75
N ASN A 14 36.04 32.24 26.08
CA ASN A 14 36.66 31.54 27.21
C ASN A 14 36.65 30.03 27.02
N SER A 15 37.69 29.42 27.56
CA SER A 15 38.24 28.10 27.29
C SER A 15 38.35 27.28 28.57
N GLY A 16 37.92 26.01 28.53
CA GLY A 16 38.35 24.90 29.40
C GLY A 16 37.95 24.94 30.89
N PRO A 17 38.10 23.83 31.66
CA PRO A 17 38.98 22.69 31.41
C PRO A 17 38.32 21.28 31.47
N LYS A 18 39.12 20.28 31.09
CA LYS A 18 38.92 18.83 31.22
C LYS A 18 39.09 18.38 32.67
N GLU A 19 38.35 17.37 33.10
CA GLU A 19 38.80 16.45 34.13
C GLU A 19 38.37 15.00 33.85
N LYS A 20 39.26 14.07 34.19
CA LYS A 20 39.22 12.61 33.94
C LYS A 20 39.01 11.86 35.27
N ASN A 21 38.72 10.56 35.13
CA ASN A 21 38.85 9.45 36.09
C ASN A 21 37.58 9.23 36.96
N ASN A 22 37.10 8.02 37.27
CA ASN A 22 37.75 6.72 37.40
C ASN A 22 36.76 5.55 37.20
N ALA A 23 37.34 4.39 36.93
CA ALA A 23 36.69 3.08 36.81
C ALA A 23 36.24 2.48 38.15
N SER A 24 35.24 1.59 38.12
CA SER A 24 35.18 0.46 39.04
C SER A 24 34.45 -0.76 38.44
N LYS A 25 35.04 -1.91 38.74
CA LYS A 25 34.72 -3.27 38.27
C LYS A 25 33.56 -3.85 39.09
N GLY A 26 32.73 -4.70 38.47
CA GLY A 26 31.79 -5.57 39.18
C GLY A 26 31.48 -6.82 38.37
N LYS A 27 32.05 -7.96 38.78
CA LYS A 27 31.96 -9.28 38.16
C LYS A 27 30.78 -10.08 38.74
N LYS A 28 30.26 -11.01 37.93
CA LYS A 28 29.72 -12.35 38.27
C LYS A 28 28.39 -12.43 39.09
N ASN A 29 27.37 -13.10 38.54
CA ASN A 29 27.21 -14.56 38.71
C ASN A 29 25.91 -15.09 38.06
N SER A 30 26.08 -16.12 37.25
CA SER A 30 25.09 -17.11 36.87
C SER A 30 24.71 -18.01 38.06
N LYS A 31 23.42 -18.34 38.23
CA LYS A 31 23.01 -19.55 38.94
C LYS A 31 21.78 -20.18 38.30
N LYS A 32 22.02 -21.32 37.66
CA LYS A 32 21.04 -22.39 37.39
C LYS A 32 20.47 -22.88 38.71
N GLN A 33 19.16 -23.09 38.78
CA GLN A 33 18.54 -24.01 39.74
C GLN A 33 17.83 -25.11 38.96
N LYS A 34 18.42 -26.31 39.07
CA LYS A 34 17.78 -27.61 38.87
C LYS A 34 17.38 -28.09 40.27
N THR A 35 16.15 -28.57 40.44
CA THR A 35 15.80 -29.51 41.49
C THR A 35 14.87 -30.60 40.92
N ASN A 36 15.48 -31.78 40.79
CA ASN A 36 14.95 -33.13 40.97
C ASN A 36 13.99 -33.23 42.19
N LYS A 37 13.12 -34.23 42.43
CA LYS A 37 12.69 -35.51 41.82
C LYS A 37 11.76 -36.15 42.88
N LYS A 38 10.99 -37.17 42.47
CA LYS A 38 10.26 -38.19 43.27
C LYS A 38 8.90 -37.78 43.83
N ASN A 39 7.93 -38.67 43.97
CA ASN A 39 7.56 -40.00 43.46
C ASN A 39 6.14 -40.18 44.03
N ASP A 40 5.28 -40.96 43.39
CA ASP A 40 4.60 -42.09 44.06
C ASP A 40 3.68 -42.82 43.06
N GLU A 41 3.93 -44.12 42.97
CA GLU A 41 3.14 -45.13 42.27
C GLU A 41 2.15 -45.78 43.24
N ALA A 42 0.94 -46.10 42.78
CA ALA A 42 0.13 -47.27 43.18
C ALA A 42 -1.00 -47.42 42.15
N VAL A 43 -0.94 -48.40 41.23
CA VAL A 43 -1.49 -49.79 41.33
C VAL A 43 -3.02 -49.82 41.17
N GLY A 44 -3.52 -50.61 40.20
CA GLY A 44 -4.88 -51.16 40.25
C GLY A 44 -5.60 -51.40 38.92
N ASP A 45 -5.28 -52.53 38.29
CA ASP A 45 -6.07 -53.44 37.45
C ASP A 45 -7.45 -53.04 36.86
N GLY A 46 -7.52 -53.18 35.53
CA GLY A 46 -8.50 -53.93 34.73
C GLY A 46 -10.00 -53.94 35.08
N ALA A 47 -10.83 -53.43 34.16
CA ALA A 47 -12.07 -54.10 33.71
C ALA A 47 -12.67 -53.44 32.45
N SER A 48 -13.02 -54.31 31.50
CA SER A 48 -14.14 -54.26 30.54
C SER A 48 -14.52 -52.95 29.84
N VAL A 49 -14.23 -52.91 28.54
CA VAL A 49 -14.92 -52.05 27.56
C VAL A 49 -16.29 -52.67 27.25
N ALA A 50 -17.33 -52.19 27.91
CA ALA A 50 -18.72 -52.32 27.48
C ALA A 50 -19.58 -51.24 28.15
N ASP A 51 -20.48 -50.65 27.35
CA ASP A 51 -21.59 -49.76 27.70
C ASP A 51 -21.31 -48.31 28.12
N LEU A 52 -21.29 -47.43 27.11
CA LEU A 52 -21.90 -46.10 27.21
C LEU A 52 -22.79 -45.83 25.97
N SER A 53 -24.07 -46.13 26.17
CA SER A 53 -25.26 -45.36 25.73
C SER A 53 -25.25 -44.71 24.34
N ASP A 54 -25.83 -45.46 23.40
CA ASP A 54 -26.79 -45.08 22.35
C ASP A 54 -27.31 -43.62 22.41
N SER A 55 -26.60 -42.69 21.76
CA SER A 55 -27.09 -41.34 21.44
C SER A 55 -27.51 -41.27 19.97
N ALA A 56 -28.60 -40.55 19.70
CA ALA A 56 -29.21 -40.42 18.38
C ALA A 56 -28.28 -39.80 17.30
N GLU A 57 -27.13 -39.23 17.69
CA GLU A 57 -26.10 -38.74 16.76
C GLU A 57 -25.29 -39.87 16.11
N SER A 58 -25.09 -40.98 16.81
CA SER A 58 -24.36 -42.16 16.31
C SER A 58 -25.12 -42.85 15.17
N ARG A 59 -26.46 -42.78 15.18
CA ARG A 59 -27.31 -43.35 14.13
C ARG A 59 -27.34 -42.48 12.87
N ASN A 60 -27.10 -41.16 12.98
CA ASN A 60 -26.98 -40.29 11.80
C ASN A 60 -25.64 -40.45 11.08
N LEU A 61 -24.54 -40.73 11.78
CA LEU A 61 -23.28 -41.09 11.10
C LEU A 61 -23.36 -42.47 10.43
N ALA A 62 -24.05 -43.44 11.05
CA ALA A 62 -24.23 -44.76 10.47
C ALA A 62 -25.21 -44.78 9.27
N TYR A 63 -26.19 -43.86 9.22
CA TYR A 63 -27.12 -43.76 8.09
C TYR A 63 -26.49 -43.05 6.88
N VAL A 64 -25.55 -42.11 7.08
CA VAL A 64 -24.77 -41.52 5.98
C VAL A 64 -23.74 -42.53 5.39
N ILE A 65 -23.38 -43.57 6.13
CA ILE A 65 -22.40 -44.58 5.69
C ILE A 65 -23.05 -45.86 5.12
N THR A 66 -24.36 -46.05 5.24
CA THR A 66 -25.04 -47.28 4.74
C THR A 66 -25.80 -47.11 3.43
N HIS A 67 -25.90 -45.89 2.89
CA HIS A 67 -26.22 -45.65 1.48
C HIS A 67 -24.99 -45.13 0.76
N VAL A 68 -23.92 -45.93 0.81
CA VAL A 68 -22.85 -45.86 -0.17
C VAL A 68 -23.48 -46.29 -1.49
N ASP A 69 -23.96 -45.32 -2.26
CA ASP A 69 -24.00 -45.42 -3.71
C ASP A 69 -22.63 -46.02 -4.09
N HIS A 70 -22.61 -47.24 -4.64
CA HIS A 70 -21.42 -48.04 -4.91
C HIS A 70 -20.56 -47.43 -6.04
N ARG A 71 -20.49 -46.11 -6.10
CA ARG A 71 -19.46 -45.40 -6.83
C ARG A 71 -18.15 -45.68 -6.12
N THR A 72 -17.41 -46.60 -6.70
CA THR A 72 -16.06 -46.96 -6.27
C THR A 72 -15.23 -45.69 -6.00
N PHE A 73 -14.26 -45.75 -5.09
CA PHE A 73 -13.27 -44.67 -4.92
C PHE A 73 -12.62 -44.28 -6.26
N GLY A 74 -12.51 -45.27 -7.17
CA GLY A 74 -12.15 -45.09 -8.58
C GLY A 74 -13.14 -44.26 -9.40
N GLU A 75 -14.46 -44.34 -9.14
CA GLU A 75 -15.47 -43.51 -9.78
C GLU A 75 -15.48 -42.05 -9.28
N PHE A 76 -15.19 -41.83 -8.00
CA PHE A 76 -14.96 -40.47 -7.46
C PHE A 76 -13.69 -39.84 -8.05
N LEU A 77 -12.64 -40.65 -8.29
CA LEU A 77 -11.45 -40.25 -9.07
C LEU A 77 -11.74 -40.14 -10.58
N SER A 78 -12.76 -40.86 -11.09
CA SER A 78 -13.22 -40.80 -12.49
C SER A 78 -14.12 -39.61 -12.80
N GLN A 79 -14.48 -38.81 -11.79
CA GLN A 79 -14.78 -37.41 -11.97
C GLN A 79 -13.46 -36.64 -11.79
N PRO A 80 -12.58 -36.56 -12.81
CA PRO A 80 -11.28 -35.92 -12.67
C PRO A 80 -11.41 -34.45 -12.25
N THR A 81 -12.56 -33.82 -12.51
CA THR A 81 -12.75 -32.38 -12.38
C THR A 81 -12.65 -31.85 -10.94
N PRO A 82 -13.31 -32.39 -9.88
CA PRO A 82 -13.30 -31.76 -8.56
C PRO A 82 -11.96 -31.87 -7.82
N ILE A 83 -11.29 -33.02 -7.89
CA ILE A 83 -9.98 -33.22 -7.24
C ILE A 83 -8.91 -32.40 -7.96
N ILE A 84 -8.88 -32.44 -9.30
CA ILE A 84 -7.95 -31.62 -10.09
C ILE A 84 -8.23 -30.14 -9.83
N PHE A 85 -9.50 -29.71 -9.80
CA PHE A 85 -9.89 -28.35 -9.45
C PHE A 85 -9.33 -27.96 -8.08
N LYS A 86 -9.48 -28.82 -7.07
CA LYS A 86 -8.97 -28.56 -5.72
C LYS A 86 -7.45 -28.47 -5.68
N ILE A 87 -6.73 -29.39 -6.34
CA ILE A 87 -5.26 -29.36 -6.42
C ILE A 87 -4.80 -28.07 -7.11
N LEU A 88 -5.32 -27.78 -8.31
CA LEU A 88 -4.99 -26.59 -9.07
C LEU A 88 -5.37 -25.30 -8.31
N SER A 89 -6.41 -25.33 -7.46
CA SER A 89 -6.83 -24.19 -6.63
C SER A 89 -5.81 -23.76 -5.57
N TYR A 90 -4.80 -24.57 -5.25
CA TYR A 90 -3.71 -24.19 -4.35
C TYR A 90 -2.48 -23.63 -5.08
N LEU A 91 -2.36 -23.81 -6.39
CA LEU A 91 -1.17 -23.41 -7.13
C LEU A 91 -1.09 -21.89 -7.35
N PRO A 92 0.10 -21.28 -7.27
CA PRO A 92 0.32 -19.90 -7.68
C PRO A 92 -0.03 -19.66 -9.15
N HIS A 93 -0.15 -18.39 -9.55
CA HIS A 93 -0.54 -18.00 -10.88
C HIS A 93 0.38 -18.58 -11.95
N GLY A 94 1.70 -18.44 -11.79
CA GLY A 94 2.68 -18.94 -12.76
C GLY A 94 2.58 -20.45 -12.98
N ASP A 95 2.50 -21.23 -11.90
CA ASP A 95 2.37 -22.68 -11.96
C ASP A 95 1.02 -23.10 -12.56
N LEU A 96 -0.06 -22.41 -12.18
CA LEU A 96 -1.39 -22.68 -12.71
C LEU A 96 -1.46 -22.42 -14.23
N GLN A 97 -0.78 -21.38 -14.73
CA GLN A 97 -0.64 -21.12 -16.17
C GLN A 97 0.16 -22.23 -16.87
N ASN A 98 1.21 -22.76 -16.23
CA ASN A 98 1.95 -23.90 -16.76
C ASN A 98 1.07 -25.17 -16.80
N CYS A 99 0.27 -25.41 -15.77
CA CYS A 99 -0.71 -26.50 -15.73
C CYS A 99 -1.74 -26.39 -16.86
N ALA A 100 -2.19 -25.19 -17.23
CA ALA A 100 -3.11 -24.98 -18.34
C ALA A 100 -2.59 -25.55 -19.68
N ARG A 101 -1.27 -25.74 -19.82
CA ARG A 101 -0.62 -26.24 -21.05
C ARG A 101 -0.50 -27.76 -21.10
N VAL A 102 -0.81 -28.46 -20.00
CA VAL A 102 -0.62 -29.92 -19.88
C VAL A 102 -1.70 -30.68 -20.64
N CYS A 103 -2.97 -30.34 -20.46
CA CYS A 103 -4.08 -30.98 -21.18
C CYS A 103 -5.30 -30.06 -21.29
N ARG A 104 -6.23 -30.37 -22.21
CA ARG A 104 -7.45 -29.57 -22.47
C ARG A 104 -8.35 -29.43 -21.24
N ASN A 105 -8.45 -30.47 -20.40
CA ASN A 105 -9.26 -30.42 -19.18
C ASN A 105 -8.72 -29.36 -18.20
N TRP A 106 -7.41 -29.36 -17.94
CA TRP A 106 -6.79 -28.37 -17.06
C TRP A 106 -6.90 -26.97 -17.66
N GLN A 107 -6.69 -26.85 -18.98
CA GLN A 107 -6.89 -25.59 -19.69
C GLN A 107 -8.29 -25.01 -19.49
N SER A 108 -9.34 -25.85 -19.46
CA SER A 108 -10.71 -25.40 -19.19
C SER A 108 -10.99 -25.05 -17.72
N LEU A 109 -10.27 -25.64 -16.77
CA LEU A 109 -10.49 -25.39 -15.33
C LEU A 109 -9.78 -24.15 -14.81
N VAL A 110 -8.62 -23.82 -15.39
CA VAL A 110 -7.79 -22.69 -14.94
C VAL A 110 -8.55 -21.35 -14.94
N PRO A 111 -9.31 -20.97 -15.99
CA PRO A 111 -10.11 -19.76 -15.96
C PRO A 111 -11.10 -19.72 -14.80
N THR A 112 -11.84 -20.80 -14.55
CA THR A 112 -12.81 -20.90 -13.44
C THR A 112 -12.14 -20.82 -12.08
N ILE A 113 -10.92 -21.36 -11.93
CA ILE A 113 -10.15 -21.24 -10.69
C ILE A 113 -9.69 -19.80 -10.48
N LEU A 114 -9.23 -19.13 -11.53
CA LEU A 114 -8.77 -17.74 -11.47
C LEU A 114 -9.93 -16.79 -11.18
N GLU A 115 -11.11 -17.02 -11.76
CA GLU A 115 -12.32 -16.23 -11.53
C GLU A 115 -12.76 -16.25 -10.05
N LYS A 116 -12.63 -17.41 -9.38
CA LYS A 116 -12.94 -17.55 -7.94
C LYS A 116 -11.85 -16.99 -7.02
N ARG A 117 -10.69 -16.63 -7.55
CA ARG A 117 -9.61 -16.01 -6.78
C ARG A 117 -9.76 -14.52 -6.93
N PHE A 118 -10.36 -13.89 -5.93
CA PHE A 118 -10.43 -12.44 -5.85
C PHE A 118 -9.65 -11.97 -4.62
N SER A 119 -8.47 -11.38 -4.84
CA SER A 119 -7.56 -10.92 -3.78
C SER A 119 -6.57 -9.93 -4.36
N TYR A 120 -6.40 -8.77 -3.74
CA TYR A 120 -5.21 -7.95 -3.97
C TYR A 120 -4.06 -8.49 -3.13
N GLU A 121 -2.87 -8.39 -3.69
CA GLU A 121 -1.63 -8.76 -3.00
C GLU A 121 -0.83 -7.49 -2.78
N TRP A 122 -0.05 -7.44 -1.70
CA TRP A 122 0.82 -6.32 -1.44
C TRP A 122 2.18 -6.77 -0.98
N PHE A 123 3.16 -5.95 -1.28
CA PHE A 123 4.54 -6.15 -0.91
C PHE A 123 5.07 -4.90 -0.22
N TYR A 124 5.45 -5.05 1.04
CA TYR A 124 6.11 -4.01 1.80
C TYR A 124 7.59 -4.34 1.97
N ALA A 125 8.44 -3.35 1.78
CA ALA A 125 9.84 -3.45 2.10
C ALA A 125 10.34 -2.15 2.74
N GLY A 126 10.85 -2.25 3.97
CA GLY A 126 11.59 -1.18 4.59
C GLY A 126 11.37 -1.08 6.09
N SER A 127 12.43 -1.35 6.83
CA SER A 127 12.70 -0.74 8.13
C SER A 127 14.21 -0.58 8.37
N SER A 128 15.04 -1.10 7.45
CA SER A 128 16.49 -1.05 7.50
C SER A 128 17.12 -1.12 6.10
N ALA A 129 18.39 -0.71 5.99
CA ALA A 129 19.20 -0.93 4.78
C ALA A 129 19.35 -2.42 4.42
N THR A 130 19.35 -3.32 5.41
CA THR A 130 19.44 -4.76 5.16
C THR A 130 18.21 -5.28 4.42
N ASP A 131 17.02 -4.79 4.76
CA ASP A 131 15.79 -5.18 4.07
C ASP A 131 15.81 -4.79 2.59
N LEU A 132 16.38 -3.62 2.27
CA LEU A 132 16.55 -3.18 0.88
C LEU A 132 17.60 -3.97 0.10
N LYS A 133 18.64 -4.50 0.75
CA LYS A 133 19.62 -5.37 0.06
C LYS A 133 18.97 -6.67 -0.41
N CYS A 134 18.12 -7.25 0.43
CA CYS A 134 17.39 -8.48 0.12
C CYS A 134 16.10 -8.23 -0.68
N LEU A 135 15.80 -6.97 -1.04
CA LEU A 135 14.57 -6.58 -1.72
C LEU A 135 14.32 -7.36 -3.02
N PRO A 136 15.31 -7.51 -3.93
CA PRO A 136 15.10 -8.24 -5.18
C PRO A 136 14.71 -9.71 -4.92
N GLU A 137 15.40 -10.38 -4.01
CA GLU A 137 15.16 -11.79 -3.65
C GLU A 137 13.80 -11.98 -2.94
N ARG A 138 13.47 -11.11 -1.97
CA ARG A 138 12.19 -11.16 -1.27
C ARG A 138 11.02 -10.94 -2.22
N PHE A 139 11.15 -9.96 -3.12
CA PHE A 139 10.12 -9.72 -4.11
C PHE A 139 10.02 -10.88 -5.11
N ALA A 140 11.14 -11.47 -5.54
CA ALA A 140 11.11 -12.66 -6.40
C ALA A 140 10.34 -13.81 -5.75
N LYS A 141 10.61 -14.11 -4.47
CA LYS A 141 9.87 -15.12 -3.71
C LYS A 141 8.38 -14.78 -3.59
N PHE A 142 8.06 -13.56 -3.16
CA PHE A 142 6.68 -13.09 -3.06
C PHE A 142 5.95 -13.21 -4.42
N SER A 143 6.63 -12.86 -5.51
CA SER A 143 6.03 -12.90 -6.84
C SER A 143 5.63 -14.31 -7.30
N GLN A 144 6.33 -15.33 -6.78
CA GLN A 144 6.02 -16.74 -7.03
C GLN A 144 4.81 -17.24 -6.24
N GLU A 145 4.39 -16.53 -5.19
CA GLU A 145 3.25 -16.94 -4.34
C GLU A 145 1.92 -16.31 -4.79
N ILE A 146 1.96 -15.34 -5.71
CA ILE A 146 0.80 -14.62 -6.21
C ILE A 146 -0.14 -15.54 -6.97
N LYS A 147 -1.42 -15.54 -6.61
CA LYS A 147 -2.43 -16.46 -7.15
C LYS A 147 -3.16 -15.94 -8.39
N ILE A 148 -3.12 -14.63 -8.65
CA ILE A 148 -3.79 -13.94 -9.76
C ILE A 148 -2.81 -12.94 -10.38
N ALA A 149 -2.66 -12.93 -11.69
CA ALA A 149 -1.84 -11.92 -12.35
C ALA A 149 -2.36 -10.51 -12.05
N PRO A 150 -1.48 -9.53 -11.82
CA PRO A 150 -1.91 -8.17 -11.57
C PRO A 150 -2.39 -7.46 -12.84
N GLN A 151 -3.48 -6.70 -12.74
CA GLN A 151 -3.93 -5.73 -13.75
C GLN A 151 -3.24 -4.38 -13.60
N LEU A 152 -3.00 -3.93 -12.37
CA LEU A 152 -2.28 -2.69 -12.03
C LEU A 152 -1.23 -3.01 -10.96
N ILE A 153 -0.01 -2.51 -11.13
CA ILE A 153 1.00 -2.49 -10.08
C ILE A 153 1.28 -1.04 -9.71
N LEU A 154 1.05 -0.68 -8.44
CA LEU A 154 1.23 0.68 -7.97
C LEU A 154 2.16 0.70 -6.76
N GLY A 155 3.34 1.30 -6.91
CA GLY A 155 4.32 1.42 -5.84
C GLY A 155 4.51 2.83 -5.33
N PHE A 156 4.83 2.97 -4.06
CA PHE A 156 5.13 4.23 -3.39
C PHE A 156 6.54 4.18 -2.78
N GLU A 157 7.30 5.26 -2.94
CA GLU A 157 8.68 5.40 -2.46
C GLU A 157 8.99 6.85 -2.02
N PRO A 158 9.89 7.06 -1.06
CA PRO A 158 10.32 8.39 -0.65
C PRO A 158 11.29 8.98 -1.68
N THR A 159 11.37 10.31 -1.71
CA THR A 159 12.22 11.09 -2.63
C THR A 159 13.69 10.79 -2.44
N GLU A 160 14.09 10.58 -1.19
CA GLU A 160 15.45 10.25 -0.80
C GLU A 160 15.68 8.75 -0.64
N ALA A 161 14.93 7.87 -1.33
CA ALA A 161 15.11 6.42 -1.18
C ALA A 161 16.60 5.98 -1.25
N LYS A 162 17.19 5.65 -0.09
CA LYS A 162 18.62 5.35 0.04
C LYS A 162 18.80 3.87 -0.25
N PHE A 163 19.17 3.51 -1.48
CA PHE A 163 19.61 2.15 -1.76
C PHE A 163 21.03 1.96 -1.22
N PRO A 164 21.28 1.01 -0.31
CA PRO A 164 22.62 0.74 0.17
C PRO A 164 23.49 0.21 -0.97
N THR A 165 24.81 0.39 -0.88
CA THR A 165 25.76 -0.19 -1.83
C THR A 165 25.63 -1.72 -1.85
N CYS A 166 25.43 -2.33 -3.03
CA CYS A 166 25.41 -3.79 -3.15
C CYS A 166 26.82 -4.38 -2.97
N SER A 167 26.88 -5.64 -2.55
CA SER A 167 28.13 -6.40 -2.34
C SER A 167 29.01 -6.43 -3.58
N THR A 168 28.41 -6.53 -4.77
CA THR A 168 29.12 -6.49 -6.06
C THR A 168 29.75 -5.12 -6.35
N CYS A 169 29.08 -4.01 -6.04
CA CYS A 169 29.66 -2.67 -6.20
C CYS A 169 30.78 -2.41 -5.20
N LEU A 170 30.65 -2.94 -3.98
CA LEU A 170 31.71 -2.92 -2.96
C LEU A 170 32.93 -3.75 -3.40
N ALA A 171 32.71 -4.95 -3.94
CA ALA A 171 33.78 -5.86 -4.35
C ALA A 171 34.51 -5.41 -5.63
N LEU A 172 33.83 -4.71 -6.53
CA LEU A 172 34.40 -4.27 -7.80
C LEU A 172 35.17 -2.94 -7.73
N ASN A 173 35.35 -2.32 -6.55
CA ASN A 173 35.98 -1.00 -6.38
C ASN A 173 35.53 0.00 -7.45
N ARG A 174 34.24 0.00 -7.82
CA ARG A 174 33.77 0.91 -8.86
C ARG A 174 33.94 2.35 -8.34
N PRO A 175 34.60 3.24 -9.10
CA PRO A 175 34.93 4.61 -8.64
C PRO A 175 33.70 5.49 -8.35
N ASP A 176 32.51 5.01 -8.69
CA ASP A 176 31.23 5.60 -8.30
C ASP A 176 31.07 5.66 -6.77
N ALA A 177 31.72 4.79 -6.00
CA ALA A 177 31.65 4.78 -4.53
C ALA A 177 32.62 5.76 -3.85
N GLU A 178 33.78 6.06 -4.45
CA GLU A 178 34.83 6.90 -3.82
C GLU A 178 34.75 8.39 -4.21
N LYS A 179 34.20 8.73 -5.39
CA LYS A 179 34.00 10.14 -5.79
C LYS A 179 32.93 10.89 -4.97
N GLN A 180 32.24 10.20 -4.07
CA GLN A 180 31.12 10.74 -3.28
C GLN A 180 31.52 11.20 -1.85
N LYS A 181 32.81 11.35 -1.54
CA LYS A 181 33.26 11.85 -0.22
C LYS A 181 32.95 13.34 0.07
N GLY A 182 32.23 14.03 -0.82
CA GLY A 182 31.77 15.41 -0.60
C GLY A 182 30.42 15.75 -1.27
N GLN A 183 29.75 14.79 -1.89
CA GLN A 183 28.43 14.94 -2.49
C GLN A 183 27.52 13.85 -1.92
N LYS A 184 26.30 14.24 -1.49
CA LYS A 184 25.27 13.36 -0.90
C LYS A 184 25.33 11.94 -1.48
N GLN A 185 25.53 10.92 -0.64
CA GLN A 185 25.65 9.49 -1.02
C GLN A 185 24.65 9.12 -2.14
N GLU A 186 25.12 9.04 -3.38
CA GLU A 186 24.32 8.65 -4.54
C GLU A 186 24.22 7.12 -4.60
N ARG A 187 23.04 6.65 -4.19
CA ARG A 187 22.26 5.48 -4.67
C ARG A 187 23.04 4.36 -5.40
N CYS A 188 23.00 3.15 -4.87
CA CYS A 188 23.37 1.96 -5.65
C CYS A 188 22.37 1.70 -6.79
N ARG A 189 22.73 2.06 -8.03
CA ARG A 189 21.89 1.80 -9.22
C ARG A 189 21.65 0.31 -9.47
N CYS A 190 22.55 -0.57 -9.05
CA CYS A 190 22.43 -2.01 -9.28
C CYS A 190 21.20 -2.61 -8.59
N ILE A 191 21.01 -2.37 -7.28
CA ILE A 191 19.84 -2.92 -6.55
C ILE A 191 18.54 -2.40 -7.14
N LYS A 192 18.48 -1.11 -7.46
CA LYS A 192 17.31 -0.51 -8.11
C LYS A 192 17.02 -1.17 -9.46
N ASN A 193 18.04 -1.32 -10.31
CA ASN A 193 17.89 -1.93 -11.62
C ASN A 193 17.51 -3.42 -11.51
N ASP A 194 18.04 -4.14 -10.53
CA ASP A 194 17.74 -5.56 -10.32
C ASP A 194 16.30 -5.73 -9.83
N PHE A 195 15.84 -4.88 -8.91
CA PHE A 195 14.45 -4.84 -8.52
C PHE A 195 13.54 -4.54 -9.71
N GLU A 196 13.82 -3.49 -10.49
CA GLU A 196 13.03 -3.16 -11.68
C GLU A 196 13.03 -4.29 -12.72
N LYS A 197 14.15 -4.99 -12.91
CA LYS A 197 14.23 -6.18 -13.78
C LYS A 197 13.39 -7.34 -13.26
N ILE A 198 13.48 -7.65 -11.97
CA ILE A 198 12.67 -8.73 -11.37
C ILE A 198 11.19 -8.39 -11.51
N TYR A 199 10.80 -7.13 -11.29
CA TYR A 199 9.45 -6.63 -11.54
C TYR A 199 8.99 -6.91 -12.97
N GLN A 200 9.78 -6.47 -13.94
CA GLN A 200 9.47 -6.65 -15.37
C GLN A 200 9.45 -8.13 -15.77
N SER A 201 10.28 -8.98 -15.16
CA SER A 201 10.29 -10.41 -15.44
C SER A 201 9.12 -11.16 -14.81
N ALA A 202 8.71 -10.76 -13.60
CA ALA A 202 7.61 -11.41 -12.88
C ALA A 202 6.26 -11.06 -13.51
N PHE A 203 6.11 -9.81 -13.97
CA PHE A 203 4.87 -9.28 -14.55
C PHE A 203 5.15 -8.58 -15.89
N PRO A 204 5.50 -9.33 -16.94
CA PRO A 204 5.88 -8.74 -18.23
C PRO A 204 4.69 -8.08 -18.95
N LYS A 205 3.46 -8.42 -18.56
CA LYS A 205 2.22 -7.82 -19.07
C LYS A 205 1.33 -7.44 -17.90
N THR A 206 1.03 -6.15 -17.80
CA THR A 206 0.13 -5.59 -16.80
C THR A 206 -0.81 -4.63 -17.53
N PRO A 207 -2.07 -5.02 -17.81
CA PRO A 207 -2.97 -4.27 -18.70
C PRO A 207 -3.15 -2.79 -18.36
N ALA A 208 -3.31 -2.45 -17.08
CA ALA A 208 -3.40 -1.07 -16.62
C ALA A 208 -2.03 -0.45 -16.36
N GLY A 209 -0.94 -1.22 -16.43
CA GLY A 209 0.44 -0.76 -16.30
C GLY A 209 1.04 -0.90 -14.90
N SER A 210 2.30 -0.50 -14.78
CA SER A 210 3.10 -0.58 -13.56
C SER A 210 3.77 0.75 -13.29
N PHE A 211 3.52 1.32 -12.11
CA PHE A 211 3.90 2.70 -11.81
C PHE A 211 4.54 2.85 -10.43
N ARG A 212 5.41 3.86 -10.33
CA ARG A 212 6.01 4.31 -9.06
C ARG A 212 5.67 5.77 -8.82
N ILE A 213 5.15 6.04 -7.64
CA ILE A 213 4.83 7.37 -7.13
C ILE A 213 5.86 7.71 -6.05
N THR A 214 6.63 8.77 -6.29
CA THR A 214 7.67 9.23 -5.38
C THR A 214 7.20 10.48 -4.66
N SER A 215 7.28 10.51 -3.32
CA SER A 215 6.87 11.68 -2.53
C SER A 215 7.78 11.94 -1.32
N TYR A 216 7.40 12.85 -0.43
CA TYR A 216 8.22 13.31 0.70
C TYR A 216 8.43 12.25 1.77
N GLY A 217 7.44 11.37 1.95
CA GLY A 217 7.52 10.17 2.79
C GLY A 217 6.45 9.19 2.32
N VAL A 218 6.61 7.90 2.60
CA VAL A 218 5.54 6.90 2.39
C VAL A 218 4.60 6.92 3.60
N ILE A 219 3.44 6.27 3.56
CA ILE A 219 2.62 5.88 4.73
C ILE A 219 2.20 4.43 4.47
N SER A 220 2.45 3.50 5.40
CA SER A 220 2.10 2.07 5.20
C SER A 220 1.78 1.35 6.52
N SER A 221 0.82 0.41 6.50
CA SER A 221 0.54 -0.52 7.63
C SER A 221 0.71 -1.99 7.21
N TYR A 222 1.26 -2.87 8.09
CA TYR A 222 1.48 -4.30 7.82
C TYR A 222 0.94 -5.25 8.92
N LEU A 223 0.59 -6.47 8.48
CA LEU A 223 -0.01 -7.65 9.15
C LEU A 223 0.40 -7.93 10.60
N GLY A 224 -0.49 -7.65 11.54
CA GLY A 224 -0.69 -8.44 12.77
C GLY A 224 0.40 -8.41 13.84
N GLN A 225 1.59 -7.88 13.55
CA GLN A 225 2.59 -7.52 14.56
C GLN A 225 2.59 -6.00 14.67
N PHE A 226 2.08 -5.50 15.80
CA PHE A 226 2.11 -4.09 16.14
C PHE A 226 3.55 -3.63 16.32
N HIS A 227 4.15 -3.17 15.22
CA HIS A 227 5.23 -2.21 15.26
C HIS A 227 4.71 -0.94 14.62
N THR A 228 4.81 0.14 15.39
CA THR A 228 4.42 1.52 15.12
C THR A 228 4.55 1.85 13.63
N LEU A 229 3.51 2.51 13.10
CA LEU A 229 3.48 3.11 11.76
C LEU A 229 4.64 4.09 11.64
N TYR A 230 5.80 3.61 11.19
CA TYR A 230 6.97 4.44 10.96
C TYR A 230 7.01 4.80 9.51
N THR A 231 6.62 6.03 9.25
CA THR A 231 7.17 6.81 8.16
C THR A 231 7.61 8.10 8.81
N THR A 232 8.92 8.28 8.88
CA THR A 232 9.57 9.52 9.30
C THR A 232 10.21 10.12 8.05
N GLU A 233 10.46 11.43 8.07
CA GLU A 233 11.29 12.10 7.05
C GLU A 233 12.71 11.49 7.00
N ASP A 234 13.10 10.75 8.04
CA ASP A 234 14.43 10.16 8.21
C ASP A 234 14.56 8.68 7.79
N ASN A 235 13.46 7.99 7.42
CA ASN A 235 13.52 6.57 7.03
C ASN A 235 13.37 6.38 5.52
N ASP A 236 14.44 6.75 4.81
CA ASP A 236 14.64 6.65 3.37
C ASP A 236 14.54 5.22 2.79
N PHE A 237 14.20 4.22 3.60
CA PHE A 237 14.21 2.83 3.18
C PHE A 237 12.82 2.26 2.91
N ASN A 238 11.76 2.99 3.26
CA ASN A 238 10.38 2.48 3.22
C ASN A 238 9.81 2.52 1.80
N GLN A 239 9.36 1.37 1.31
CA GLN A 239 8.71 1.24 0.01
C GLN A 239 7.54 0.26 0.12
N THR A 240 6.46 0.56 -0.57
CA THR A 240 5.29 -0.33 -0.63
C THR A 240 4.84 -0.50 -2.07
N THR A 241 4.33 -1.67 -2.40
CA THR A 241 3.86 -2.02 -3.73
C THR A 241 2.55 -2.77 -3.62
N LEU A 242 1.54 -2.26 -4.31
CA LEU A 242 0.21 -2.84 -4.45
C LEU A 242 0.08 -3.56 -5.78
N LEU A 243 -0.48 -4.75 -5.75
CA LEU A 243 -0.77 -5.56 -6.93
C LEU A 243 -2.28 -5.81 -6.97
N PHE A 244 -2.96 -5.06 -7.85
CA PHE A 244 -4.39 -5.23 -8.07
C PHE A 244 -4.64 -6.41 -9.01
N PRO A 245 -5.55 -7.33 -8.68
CA PRO A 245 -5.77 -8.54 -9.44
C PRO A 245 -6.43 -8.24 -10.80
N ASN A 246 -6.03 -8.97 -11.83
CA ASN A 246 -6.74 -9.03 -13.11
C ASN A 246 -7.86 -10.07 -13.00
N CYS A 247 -9.07 -9.63 -12.68
CA CYS A 247 -10.21 -10.50 -12.39
C CYS A 247 -11.51 -9.85 -12.85
N GLU A 248 -12.53 -10.68 -13.08
CA GLU A 248 -13.84 -10.21 -13.51
C GLU A 248 -14.49 -9.31 -12.46
N GLY A 249 -15.18 -8.26 -12.91
CA GLY A 249 -15.86 -7.30 -12.04
C GLY A 249 -14.96 -6.21 -11.45
N LEU A 250 -13.64 -6.26 -11.65
CA LEU A 250 -12.69 -5.19 -11.36
C LEU A 250 -12.07 -4.69 -12.67
N GLU A 251 -12.32 -3.42 -13.00
CA GLU A 251 -11.75 -2.77 -14.17
C GLU A 251 -10.94 -1.54 -13.73
N ILE A 252 -9.66 -1.53 -14.10
CA ILE A 252 -8.73 -0.44 -13.80
C ILE A 252 -8.17 0.12 -15.10
N SER A 253 -8.28 1.44 -15.28
CA SER A 253 -7.59 2.16 -16.37
C SER A 253 -6.62 3.19 -15.80
N SER A 254 -5.46 3.31 -16.44
CA SER A 254 -4.40 4.25 -16.04
C SER A 254 -4.11 5.22 -17.17
N HIS A 255 -4.07 6.51 -16.84
CA HIS A 255 -3.78 7.58 -17.79
C HIS A 255 -2.67 8.46 -17.23
N LEU A 256 -1.54 8.52 -17.93
CA LEU A 256 -0.42 9.36 -17.56
C LEU A 256 -0.33 10.52 -18.55
N PHE A 257 -0.10 11.71 -18.01
CA PHE A 257 -0.07 12.94 -18.77
C PHE A 257 1.32 13.54 -18.70
N ARG A 258 1.98 13.64 -19.85
CA ARG A 258 3.12 14.53 -20.03
C ARG A 258 2.64 15.98 -20.00
N GLN A 259 3.59 16.89 -19.84
CA GLN A 259 3.36 18.33 -19.84
C GLN A 259 2.47 18.80 -21.00
N VAL A 260 2.82 18.40 -22.23
CA VAL A 260 2.10 18.81 -23.45
C VAL A 260 0.70 18.20 -23.51
N GLU A 261 0.54 16.97 -23.05
CA GLU A 261 -0.75 16.27 -23.04
C GLU A 261 -1.70 16.89 -22.02
N LEU A 262 -1.19 17.24 -20.83
CA LEU A 262 -1.97 17.89 -19.78
C LEU A 262 -2.42 19.28 -20.21
N ASN A 263 -1.54 20.06 -20.85
CA ASN A 263 -1.85 21.40 -21.34
C ASN A 263 -2.92 21.40 -22.45
N ASN A 264 -2.95 20.36 -23.27
CA ASN A 264 -3.89 20.22 -24.38
C ASN A 264 -5.10 19.35 -24.03
N LEU A 265 -5.28 18.98 -22.76
CA LEU A 265 -6.36 18.10 -22.34
C LEU A 265 -7.69 18.83 -22.41
N THR A 266 -8.50 18.52 -23.42
CA THR A 266 -9.83 19.10 -23.57
C THR A 266 -10.84 18.42 -22.63
N LYS A 267 -11.91 19.14 -22.26
CA LYS A 267 -13.04 18.58 -21.51
C LYS A 267 -13.65 17.37 -22.25
N HIS A 268 -13.71 17.40 -23.58
CA HIS A 268 -14.21 16.30 -24.40
C HIS A 268 -13.32 15.06 -24.28
N ALA A 269 -12.00 15.21 -24.42
CA ALA A 269 -11.05 14.10 -24.27
C ALA A 269 -11.11 13.49 -22.86
N LEU A 270 -11.14 14.33 -21.82
CA LEU A 270 -11.31 13.86 -20.44
C LEU A 270 -12.65 13.16 -20.22
N THR A 271 -13.74 13.67 -20.82
CA THR A 271 -15.05 13.01 -20.76
C THR A 271 -14.97 11.61 -21.38
N LYS A 272 -14.33 11.47 -22.54
CA LYS A 272 -14.14 10.17 -23.19
C LYS A 272 -13.33 9.19 -22.32
N ILE A 273 -12.29 9.66 -21.63
CA ILE A 273 -11.52 8.85 -20.68
C ILE A 273 -12.40 8.35 -19.52
N LEU A 274 -13.30 9.20 -19.03
CA LEU A 274 -14.12 8.89 -17.86
C LEU A 274 -15.34 8.04 -18.20
N THR A 275 -15.97 8.27 -19.35
CA THR A 275 -17.25 7.67 -19.73
C THR A 275 -17.19 6.75 -20.96
N GLY A 276 -16.01 6.53 -21.54
CA GLY A 276 -15.84 5.69 -22.73
C GLY A 276 -15.81 4.19 -22.46
N HIS A 277 -16.28 3.77 -21.28
CA HIS A 277 -16.28 2.40 -20.79
C HIS A 277 -17.69 2.04 -20.30
N ASP A 278 -18.04 0.76 -20.36
CA ASP A 278 -19.39 0.28 -20.04
C ASP A 278 -19.74 0.40 -18.55
N HIS A 279 -18.72 0.28 -17.68
CA HIS A 279 -18.91 0.39 -16.24
C HIS A 279 -18.77 1.83 -15.73
N ALA A 280 -19.65 2.19 -14.80
CA ALA A 280 -19.54 3.45 -14.07
C ALA A 280 -18.25 3.52 -13.23
N VAL A 281 -17.72 4.73 -13.11
CA VAL A 281 -16.54 5.04 -12.29
C VAL A 281 -16.94 4.99 -10.83
N LYS A 282 -16.17 4.25 -10.03
CA LYS A 282 -16.40 4.08 -8.59
C LYS A 282 -15.40 4.90 -7.79
N ALA A 283 -14.15 4.89 -8.23
CA ALA A 283 -13.09 5.68 -7.61
C ALA A 283 -12.08 6.23 -8.62
N VAL A 284 -11.45 7.34 -8.26
CA VAL A 284 -10.33 7.92 -9.01
C VAL A 284 -9.20 8.28 -8.05
N LEU A 285 -7.99 7.81 -8.34
CA LEU A 285 -6.75 8.32 -7.74
C LEU A 285 -6.06 9.27 -8.72
N ILE A 286 -5.71 10.47 -8.26
CA ILE A 286 -5.00 11.46 -9.07
C ILE A 286 -3.72 11.90 -8.35
N TYR A 287 -2.59 11.74 -9.03
CA TYR A 287 -1.31 12.25 -8.57
C TYR A 287 -0.78 13.29 -9.53
N VAL A 288 -0.25 14.39 -8.99
CA VAL A 288 0.27 15.52 -9.76
C VAL A 288 1.68 15.82 -9.28
N THR A 289 2.64 16.09 -10.17
CA THR A 289 4.02 16.35 -9.74
C THR A 289 4.22 17.78 -9.22
N ASP A 290 5.02 17.97 -8.18
CA ASP A 290 5.38 19.28 -7.60
C ASP A 290 6.13 20.19 -8.60
N SER A 291 6.81 19.63 -9.61
CA SER A 291 7.35 20.41 -10.72
C SER A 291 6.28 21.08 -11.58
N SER A 292 5.03 20.64 -11.49
CA SER A 292 3.89 21.37 -12.04
C SER A 292 3.53 22.59 -11.16
N LEU A 293 3.94 22.64 -9.90
CA LEU A 293 3.60 23.74 -9.00
C LEU A 293 4.54 24.95 -9.11
N SER A 294 5.78 24.77 -9.58
CA SER A 294 6.74 25.87 -9.73
C SER A 294 6.44 26.82 -10.91
N ASN A 295 5.48 26.46 -11.76
CA ASN A 295 4.93 27.30 -12.81
C ASN A 295 3.47 27.60 -12.45
N TYR A 296 3.11 28.87 -12.20
CA TYR A 296 1.75 29.29 -11.84
C TYR A 296 0.66 28.78 -12.82
N SER A 297 1.00 28.62 -14.11
CA SER A 297 0.11 28.04 -15.13
C SER A 297 -0.13 26.53 -14.96
N LEU A 298 0.78 25.81 -14.31
CA LEU A 298 0.77 24.36 -14.18
C LEU A 298 0.15 23.89 -12.86
N MET A 299 0.26 24.70 -11.80
CA MET A 299 -0.60 24.63 -10.60
C MET A 299 -2.06 24.48 -11.05
N ASN A 300 -2.47 25.32 -12.00
CA ASN A 300 -3.83 25.29 -12.50
C ASN A 300 -4.16 24.00 -13.24
N ASN A 301 -3.26 23.39 -14.00
CA ASN A 301 -3.60 22.27 -14.89
C ASN A 301 -3.77 20.93 -14.15
N GLY A 302 -2.92 20.64 -13.15
CA GLY A 302 -3.04 19.41 -12.34
C GLY A 302 -4.26 19.43 -11.41
N TYR A 303 -4.49 20.55 -10.72
CA TYR A 303 -5.72 20.72 -9.93
C TYR A 303 -6.96 20.86 -10.81
N SER A 304 -6.85 21.48 -12.00
CA SER A 304 -7.90 21.52 -13.03
C SER A 304 -8.27 20.11 -13.49
N LEU A 305 -7.31 19.19 -13.64
CA LEU A 305 -7.61 17.79 -13.94
C LEU A 305 -8.54 17.17 -12.88
N ALA A 306 -8.21 17.30 -11.60
CA ALA A 306 -9.05 16.79 -10.52
C ALA A 306 -10.44 17.45 -10.49
N LYS A 307 -10.47 18.79 -10.59
CA LYS A 307 -11.70 19.59 -10.62
C LYS A 307 -12.61 19.23 -11.79
N HIS A 308 -12.07 19.13 -13.01
CA HIS A 308 -12.82 18.76 -14.20
C HIS A 308 -13.28 17.31 -14.15
N THR A 309 -12.45 16.41 -13.62
CA THR A 309 -12.83 15.01 -13.43
C THR A 309 -14.05 14.91 -12.52
N ALA A 310 -14.01 15.54 -11.35
CA ALA A 310 -15.13 15.57 -10.42
C ALA A 310 -16.39 16.20 -11.05
N SER A 311 -16.25 17.33 -11.76
CA SER A 311 -17.35 18.00 -12.45
C SER A 311 -18.01 17.13 -13.51
N ILE A 312 -17.22 16.46 -14.36
CA ILE A 312 -17.74 15.57 -15.41
C ILE A 312 -18.47 14.38 -14.79
N LEU A 313 -17.86 13.72 -13.80
CA LEU A 313 -18.44 12.54 -13.17
C LEU A 313 -19.77 12.86 -12.48
N ARG A 314 -19.86 14.01 -11.78
CA ARG A 314 -21.12 14.47 -11.17
C ARG A 314 -22.22 14.70 -12.22
N GLN A 315 -21.88 15.34 -13.34
CA GLN A 315 -22.84 15.62 -14.42
C GLN A 315 -23.32 14.35 -15.13
N LYS A 316 -22.43 13.36 -15.30
CA LYS A 316 -22.68 12.21 -16.16
C LYS A 316 -23.14 10.95 -15.43
N GLN A 317 -22.67 10.69 -14.21
CA GLN A 317 -22.97 9.45 -13.50
C GLN A 317 -24.11 9.55 -12.50
N LYS A 318 -24.54 10.76 -12.08
CA LYS A 318 -25.67 11.07 -11.15
C LYS A 318 -25.69 10.29 -9.81
N THR A 319 -25.58 8.95 -9.80
CA THR A 319 -25.43 8.03 -8.67
C THR A 319 -24.80 6.69 -9.13
N PRO A 320 -23.96 6.01 -8.33
CA PRO A 320 -23.47 6.41 -7.01
C PRO A 320 -22.45 7.55 -7.08
N ALA A 321 -22.24 8.25 -5.96
CA ALA A 321 -21.23 9.28 -5.85
C ALA A 321 -19.83 8.69 -6.08
N VAL A 322 -19.02 9.37 -6.90
CA VAL A 322 -17.64 8.94 -7.14
C VAL A 322 -16.77 9.31 -5.95
N SER A 323 -15.89 8.40 -5.55
CA SER A 323 -14.86 8.68 -4.54
C SER A 323 -13.55 9.10 -5.20
N MET A 324 -12.86 10.10 -4.64
CA MET A 324 -11.62 10.61 -5.22
C MET A 324 -10.57 10.85 -4.14
N GLY A 325 -9.33 10.48 -4.44
CA GLY A 325 -8.17 10.72 -3.59
C GLY A 325 -6.88 10.96 -4.38
N GLY A 326 -5.81 11.22 -3.66
CA GLY A 326 -4.47 11.39 -4.20
C GLY A 326 -3.80 12.67 -3.69
N GLY A 327 -2.86 13.21 -4.45
CA GLY A 327 -2.14 14.42 -4.04
C GLY A 327 -0.93 14.78 -4.89
N VAL A 328 -0.20 15.78 -4.42
CA VAL A 328 0.97 16.35 -5.05
C VAL A 328 2.22 15.60 -4.59
N VAL A 329 2.90 15.01 -5.57
CA VAL A 329 4.01 14.08 -5.41
C VAL A 329 5.27 14.66 -6.05
N LYS A 330 6.45 14.17 -5.72
CA LYS A 330 7.69 14.63 -6.36
C LYS A 330 7.88 14.09 -7.77
N LYS A 331 7.54 12.82 -7.99
CA LYS A 331 7.77 12.16 -9.29
C LYS A 331 6.77 11.05 -9.55
N ILE A 332 6.44 10.87 -10.82
CA ILE A 332 5.65 9.75 -11.34
C ILE A 332 6.52 9.02 -12.36
N ARG A 333 6.60 7.69 -12.25
CA ARG A 333 7.37 6.85 -13.18
C ARG A 333 6.51 5.70 -13.71
N ASP A 334 6.53 5.52 -15.02
CA ASP A 334 6.14 4.26 -15.67
C ASP A 334 7.36 3.32 -15.65
N THR A 335 7.23 2.15 -15.03
CA THR A 335 8.35 1.20 -14.91
C THR A 335 8.74 0.57 -16.24
N MET A 336 7.85 0.62 -17.24
CA MET A 336 8.13 0.17 -18.61
C MET A 336 8.70 1.29 -19.48
N LYS A 337 8.50 2.55 -19.09
CA LYS A 337 9.01 3.75 -19.79
C LYS A 337 9.76 4.68 -18.82
N PRO A 338 10.87 4.21 -18.19
CA PRO A 338 11.52 4.92 -17.09
C PRO A 338 12.15 6.27 -17.50
N ASN A 339 12.37 6.47 -18.79
CA ASN A 339 12.97 7.69 -19.36
C ASN A 339 11.93 8.78 -19.70
N VAL A 340 10.65 8.52 -19.47
CA VAL A 340 9.58 9.50 -19.73
C VAL A 340 9.18 10.18 -18.43
N SER A 341 9.12 11.52 -18.46
CA SER A 341 8.65 12.33 -17.34
C SER A 341 7.17 12.64 -17.50
N TYR A 342 6.39 12.34 -16.47
CA TYR A 342 4.95 12.59 -16.40
C TYR A 342 4.66 13.67 -15.35
N GLN A 343 3.65 14.48 -15.63
CA GLN A 343 3.20 15.59 -14.77
C GLN A 343 1.97 15.21 -13.95
N ALA A 344 1.14 14.29 -14.47
CA ALA A 344 0.03 13.75 -13.73
C ALA A 344 -0.18 12.27 -14.07
N ALA A 345 -0.76 11.54 -13.14
CA ALA A 345 -1.28 10.19 -13.32
C ALA A 345 -2.69 10.11 -12.75
N MET A 346 -3.57 9.42 -13.47
CA MET A 346 -4.94 9.16 -13.08
C MET A 346 -5.20 7.66 -13.16
N PHE A 347 -5.63 7.06 -12.06
CA PHE A 347 -6.04 5.67 -11.96
C PHE A 347 -7.53 5.62 -11.68
N ILE A 348 -8.28 4.94 -12.54
CA ILE A 348 -9.74 4.92 -12.49
C ILE A 348 -10.19 3.49 -12.23
N PHE A 349 -11.02 3.31 -11.19
CA PHE A 349 -11.54 2.02 -10.76
C PHE A 349 -13.03 1.92 -11.11
N ARG A 350 -13.41 0.80 -11.71
CA ARG A 350 -14.73 0.49 -12.27
C ARG A 350 -15.09 -0.97 -12.00
N GLY A 351 -16.35 -1.29 -12.28
CA GLY A 351 -16.86 -2.66 -12.28
C GLY A 351 -17.83 -2.96 -11.15
N ALA A 352 -18.45 -4.13 -11.22
CA ALA A 352 -19.48 -4.57 -10.28
C ALA A 352 -18.93 -4.93 -8.90
N LYS A 353 -17.67 -5.39 -8.82
CA LYS A 353 -17.00 -5.78 -7.56
C LYS A 353 -16.22 -4.65 -6.90
N VAL A 354 -16.49 -3.42 -7.30
CA VAL A 354 -15.80 -2.23 -6.79
C VAL A 354 -16.80 -1.28 -6.16
N SER A 355 -16.59 -1.03 -4.88
CA SER A 355 -17.18 0.09 -4.17
C SER A 355 -16.08 0.94 -3.54
N ALA A 356 -16.40 2.19 -3.22
CA ALA A 356 -15.40 3.12 -2.71
C ALA A 356 -16.04 4.21 -1.85
N TYR A 357 -15.22 4.77 -0.97
CA TYR A 357 -15.59 5.90 -0.13
C TYR A 357 -14.36 6.77 0.09
N SER A 358 -14.48 8.09 -0.03
CA SER A 358 -13.43 9.04 0.30
C SER A 358 -13.89 10.05 1.35
N THR A 359 -12.93 10.56 2.12
CA THR A 359 -13.15 11.63 3.10
C THR A 359 -11.94 12.53 3.15
N VAL A 360 -12.16 13.80 3.45
CA VAL A 360 -11.10 14.76 3.72
C VAL A 360 -11.26 15.26 5.14
N ILE A 361 -10.17 15.21 5.91
CA ILE A 361 -10.09 15.74 7.27
C ILE A 361 -9.34 17.07 7.23
N LYS A 362 -10.02 18.14 7.61
CA LYS A 362 -9.47 19.51 7.71
C LYS A 362 -9.39 20.01 9.14
N GLU A 363 -10.07 19.32 10.03
CA GLU A 363 -10.05 19.49 11.48
C GLU A 363 -8.60 19.45 11.96
N LYS A 364 -8.29 20.31 12.92
CA LYS A 364 -6.93 20.47 13.47
C LYS A 364 -6.82 19.88 14.87
N GLU A 365 -7.92 19.88 15.61
CA GLU A 365 -7.99 19.35 16.97
C GLU A 365 -8.05 17.81 16.94
N ALA A 366 -7.23 17.17 17.77
CA ALA A 366 -7.11 15.71 17.79
C ALA A 366 -8.44 15.00 18.14
N SER A 367 -9.28 15.60 18.98
CA SER A 367 -10.61 15.09 19.34
C SER A 367 -11.60 15.12 18.18
N GLU A 368 -11.58 16.20 17.38
CA GLU A 368 -12.41 16.36 16.19
C GLU A 368 -11.98 15.38 15.09
N ILE A 369 -10.66 15.29 14.84
CA ILE A 369 -10.06 14.30 13.94
C ILE A 369 -10.51 12.88 14.32
N ALA A 370 -10.43 12.52 15.60
CA ALA A 370 -10.84 11.22 16.08
C ALA A 370 -12.34 10.96 15.87
N THR A 371 -13.18 11.97 16.06
CA THR A 371 -14.63 11.89 15.82
C THR A 371 -14.92 11.64 14.34
N THR A 372 -14.31 12.41 13.45
CA THR A 372 -14.48 12.26 12.00
C THR A 372 -14.00 10.89 11.52
N ILE A 373 -12.83 10.43 11.98
CA ILE A 373 -12.31 9.10 11.67
C ILE A 373 -13.23 8.00 12.19
N LYS A 374 -13.80 8.12 13.40
CA LYS A 374 -14.74 7.15 13.95
C LYS A 374 -16.00 7.03 13.08
N ASN A 375 -16.59 8.15 12.65
CA ASN A 375 -17.79 8.15 11.82
C ASN A 375 -17.52 7.52 10.44
N VAL A 376 -16.39 7.86 9.84
CA VAL A 376 -15.94 7.24 8.58
C VAL A 376 -15.74 5.73 8.78
N SER A 377 -15.11 5.37 9.89
CA SER A 377 -14.86 3.98 10.27
C SER A 377 -16.13 3.14 10.34
N GLU A 378 -17.19 3.66 10.95
CA GLU A 378 -18.49 2.96 11.03
C GLU A 378 -19.09 2.72 9.64
N LYS A 379 -19.03 3.71 8.74
CA LYS A 379 -19.48 3.54 7.35
C LYS A 379 -18.67 2.47 6.63
N ILE A 380 -17.34 2.52 6.70
CA ILE A 380 -16.48 1.55 6.01
C ILE A 380 -16.70 0.12 6.54
N LYS A 381 -16.92 -0.06 7.85
CA LYS A 381 -17.21 -1.39 8.43
C LYS A 381 -18.43 -2.05 7.80
N SER A 382 -19.47 -1.28 7.49
CA SER A 382 -20.70 -1.80 6.88
C SER A 382 -20.56 -2.22 5.42
N MET A 383 -19.49 -1.81 4.73
CA MET A 383 -19.31 -2.16 3.31
C MET A 383 -18.79 -3.60 3.18
N PRO A 384 -19.40 -4.44 2.33
CA PRO A 384 -18.97 -5.83 2.14
C PRO A 384 -17.66 -5.90 1.37
N GLY A 385 -16.85 -6.94 1.59
CA GLY A 385 -15.60 -7.15 0.87
C GLY A 385 -14.35 -6.61 1.55
N ARG A 386 -13.22 -6.77 0.85
CA ARG A 386 -11.88 -6.47 1.34
C ARG A 386 -11.59 -5.00 1.18
N LYS A 387 -10.98 -4.40 2.20
CA LYS A 387 -10.83 -2.95 2.33
C LYS A 387 -9.37 -2.58 2.30
N LEU A 388 -9.02 -1.62 1.47
CA LEU A 388 -7.72 -0.97 1.46
C LEU A 388 -7.92 0.54 1.50
N CYS A 389 -6.99 1.25 2.14
CA CYS A 389 -7.09 2.68 2.36
C CYS A 389 -5.91 3.40 1.72
N PHE A 390 -6.17 4.26 0.75
CA PHE A 390 -5.21 5.26 0.30
C PHE A 390 -5.27 6.47 1.21
N MET A 391 -4.12 6.89 1.75
CA MET A 391 -3.97 8.07 2.58
C MET A 391 -3.01 9.06 1.92
N THR A 392 -3.38 10.32 1.88
CA THR A 392 -2.48 11.39 1.47
C THR A 392 -2.58 12.54 2.45
N GLU A 393 -1.47 12.86 3.09
CA GLU A 393 -1.39 13.87 4.14
C GLU A 393 -0.47 15.00 3.68
N CYS A 394 -0.89 16.25 3.92
CA CYS A 394 -0.07 17.42 3.62
C CYS A 394 1.13 17.48 4.58
N ILE A 395 2.33 17.76 4.07
CA ILE A 395 3.55 17.90 4.89
C ILE A 395 3.39 18.95 6.00
N ASP A 396 2.72 20.07 5.72
CA ASP A 396 2.53 21.14 6.70
C ASP A 396 1.55 20.76 7.82
N ARG A 397 0.74 19.71 7.62
CA ARG A 397 -0.24 19.26 8.61
C ARG A 397 0.39 18.71 9.88
N GLN A 398 1.59 18.13 9.78
CA GLN A 398 2.31 17.61 10.95
C GLN A 398 2.74 18.69 11.93
N SER A 399 3.00 19.90 11.43
CA SER A 399 3.37 21.05 12.27
C SER A 399 2.26 21.43 13.26
N LEU A 400 1.02 20.99 13.03
CA LEU A 400 -0.12 21.21 13.92
C LEU A 400 -0.11 20.29 15.15
N TYR A 401 0.68 19.21 15.14
CA TYR A 401 0.67 18.17 16.18
C TYR A 401 1.88 18.21 17.12
N VAL A 402 2.48 19.40 17.26
CA VAL A 402 3.49 19.67 18.28
C VAL A 402 2.80 19.75 19.64
N SER A 403 3.06 18.78 20.52
CA SER A 403 2.56 18.84 21.90
C SER A 403 3.35 19.85 22.75
N ASP A 404 2.78 20.29 23.88
CA ASP A 404 3.44 21.17 24.86
C ASP A 404 4.76 20.60 25.42
N ASN A 405 4.99 19.30 25.29
CA ASN A 405 6.22 18.60 25.67
C ASN A 405 7.22 18.44 24.50
N MET A 406 6.99 19.12 23.36
CA MET A 406 7.76 19.01 22.12
C MET A 406 7.80 17.62 21.46
N ASP A 407 7.05 16.64 21.96
CA ASP A 407 6.88 15.36 21.26
C ASP A 407 5.93 15.57 20.08
N LEU A 408 6.46 15.41 18.86
CA LEU A 408 5.67 15.40 17.63
C LEU A 408 4.80 14.14 17.63
N VAL A 409 3.47 14.28 17.65
CA VAL A 409 2.57 13.13 17.45
C VAL A 409 2.54 12.81 15.96
N CYS A 410 3.59 12.16 15.47
CA CYS A 410 3.63 11.72 14.08
C CYS A 410 2.46 10.78 13.79
N ASN A 411 1.91 10.88 12.58
CA ASN A 411 0.97 9.92 12.03
C ASN A 411 -0.36 9.81 12.80
N LEU A 412 -0.82 10.91 13.43
CA LEU A 412 -2.02 10.96 14.28
C LEU A 412 -3.23 10.31 13.61
N GLU A 413 -3.54 10.69 12.38
CA GLU A 413 -4.71 10.23 11.65
C GLU A 413 -4.61 8.75 11.31
N SER A 414 -3.46 8.29 10.84
CA SER A 414 -3.27 6.87 10.50
C SER A 414 -3.35 5.97 11.74
N ARG A 415 -2.81 6.43 12.89
CA ARG A 415 -2.91 5.73 14.18
C ARG A 415 -4.35 5.69 14.67
N THR A 416 -5.07 6.80 14.52
CA THR A 416 -6.46 6.92 14.91
C THR A 416 -7.35 6.04 14.03
N LEU A 417 -7.11 6.00 12.71
CA LEU A 417 -7.80 5.11 11.79
C LEU A 417 -7.56 3.65 12.15
N ASN A 418 -6.30 3.26 12.42
CA ASN A 418 -5.98 1.89 12.82
C ASN A 418 -6.71 1.49 14.12
N ARG A 419 -6.85 2.41 15.09
CA ARG A 419 -7.60 2.17 16.33
C ARG A 419 -9.07 1.85 16.08
N PHE A 420 -9.72 2.56 15.16
CA PHE A 420 -11.15 2.36 14.89
C PHE A 420 -11.42 1.30 13.81
N LEU A 421 -10.47 1.09 12.90
CA LEU A 421 -10.50 0.20 11.74
C LEU A 421 -9.25 -0.72 11.71
N PRO A 422 -9.09 -1.61 12.71
CA PRO A 422 -7.91 -2.47 12.78
C PRO A 422 -7.86 -3.45 11.60
N GLY A 423 -6.64 -3.76 11.16
CA GLY A 423 -6.39 -4.77 10.12
C GLY A 423 -6.59 -4.29 8.68
N ILE A 424 -7.02 -3.05 8.45
CA ILE A 424 -7.10 -2.48 7.11
C ILE A 424 -5.72 -1.96 6.68
N PRO A 425 -5.19 -2.42 5.54
CA PRO A 425 -3.97 -1.89 4.98
C PRO A 425 -4.14 -0.42 4.58
N ILE A 426 -3.24 0.42 5.07
CA ILE A 426 -3.13 1.84 4.70
C ILE A 426 -1.93 1.97 3.78
N PHE A 427 -2.09 2.68 2.68
CA PHE A 427 -1.07 2.98 1.69
C PHE A 427 -1.11 4.46 1.37
N GLY A 428 0.04 5.12 1.36
CA GLY A 428 0.00 6.56 1.22
C GLY A 428 1.34 7.22 1.18
N PHE A 429 1.30 8.53 1.34
CA PHE A 429 2.47 9.37 1.40
C PHE A 429 2.17 10.72 2.03
N TRP A 430 3.24 11.38 2.45
CA TRP A 430 3.25 12.81 2.69
C TRP A 430 3.48 13.56 1.39
N SER A 431 2.70 14.63 1.21
CA SER A 431 2.52 15.32 -0.06
C SER A 431 2.67 16.83 0.11
N ALA A 432 3.00 17.54 -0.98
CA ALA A 432 2.96 19.00 -0.99
C ALA A 432 1.51 19.56 -1.01
N GLY A 433 0.52 18.68 -0.95
CA GLY A 433 -0.90 18.99 -1.01
C GLY A 433 -1.67 17.72 -1.34
N GLU A 434 -2.77 17.52 -0.68
CA GLU A 434 -3.71 16.44 -0.94
C GLU A 434 -4.62 16.77 -2.13
N ILE A 435 -5.26 15.75 -2.71
CA ILE A 435 -6.35 15.87 -3.70
C ILE A 435 -7.44 14.91 -3.26
N GLY A 436 -8.66 15.41 -3.09
CA GLY A 436 -9.81 14.58 -2.73
C GLY A 436 -11.00 15.40 -2.28
N PHE A 437 -12.11 14.70 -2.04
CA PHE A 437 -13.32 15.25 -1.42
C PHE A 437 -14.07 14.14 -0.65
N THR A 438 -14.98 14.55 0.23
CA THR A 438 -15.79 13.61 1.01
C THR A 438 -16.95 13.09 0.18
N THR A 439 -17.05 11.76 0.03
CA THR A 439 -18.14 11.12 -0.69
C THR A 439 -19.45 11.42 0.03
N HIS A 440 -20.46 11.83 -0.75
CA HIS A 440 -21.77 12.27 -0.25
C HIS A 440 -21.78 13.59 0.54
N ASP A 441 -20.73 14.43 0.44
CA ASP A 441 -20.90 15.85 0.79
C ASP A 441 -21.94 16.46 -0.16
N GLU A 442 -23.10 16.87 0.38
CA GLU A 442 -24.18 17.49 -0.39
C GLU A 442 -23.70 18.78 -1.08
N THR A 443 -22.68 19.42 -0.51
CA THR A 443 -22.08 20.68 -0.98
C THR A 443 -20.67 20.45 -1.52
N LEU A 444 -20.56 19.67 -2.59
CA LEU A 444 -19.30 19.57 -3.34
C LEU A 444 -18.84 20.92 -3.92
N GLU A 445 -19.68 21.95 -3.92
CA GLU A 445 -19.35 23.28 -4.41
C GLU A 445 -19.13 24.25 -3.24
N ASN A 446 -18.10 25.10 -3.34
CA ASN A 446 -17.97 26.26 -2.46
C ASN A 446 -19.09 27.27 -2.75
N GLU A 447 -19.16 28.35 -1.96
CA GLU A 447 -20.15 29.42 -2.14
C GLU A 447 -20.13 30.05 -3.56
N GLU A 448 -19.04 29.85 -4.30
CA GLU A 448 -18.86 30.31 -5.68
C GLU A 448 -19.28 29.27 -6.75
N GLY A 449 -19.91 28.14 -6.37
CA GLY A 449 -20.31 27.09 -7.30
C GLY A 449 -19.14 26.24 -7.85
N ARG A 450 -17.96 26.27 -7.21
CA ARG A 450 -16.76 25.55 -7.67
C ARG A 450 -16.55 24.28 -6.84
N VAL A 451 -16.19 23.17 -7.51
CA VAL A 451 -15.87 21.91 -6.81
C VAL A 451 -14.79 22.11 -5.74
N LYS A 452 -15.11 21.74 -4.49
CA LYS A 452 -14.21 21.68 -3.34
C LYS A 452 -13.21 20.56 -3.55
N VAL A 453 -12.01 20.91 -4.02
CA VAL A 453 -10.85 20.02 -3.94
C VAL A 453 -10.09 20.40 -2.68
N ALA A 454 -9.82 19.43 -1.82
CA ALA A 454 -8.94 19.66 -0.68
C ALA A 454 -7.56 20.06 -1.19
N HIS A 455 -7.02 21.16 -0.68
CA HIS A 455 -5.63 21.53 -0.82
C HIS A 455 -5.22 22.22 0.49
N THR A 456 -4.00 21.94 0.95
CA THR A 456 -3.33 22.57 2.09
C THR A 456 -3.92 22.22 3.47
N PHE A 457 -3.04 21.76 4.37
CA PHE A 457 -3.36 21.43 5.77
C PHE A 457 -4.47 20.38 5.97
N ALA A 458 -4.68 19.45 5.03
CA ALA A 458 -5.66 18.38 5.19
C ALA A 458 -5.06 16.98 5.01
N THR A 459 -5.84 15.97 5.39
CA THR A 459 -5.58 14.56 5.12
C THR A 459 -6.73 14.01 4.28
N SER A 460 -6.41 13.48 3.10
CA SER A 460 -7.35 12.78 2.24
C SER A 460 -7.26 11.27 2.45
N PHE A 461 -8.42 10.63 2.59
CA PHE A 461 -8.56 9.18 2.61
C PHE A 461 -9.43 8.74 1.43
N LEU A 462 -8.99 7.69 0.72
CA LEU A 462 -9.79 6.97 -0.26
C LEU A 462 -9.75 5.47 0.09
N PHE A 463 -10.89 4.95 0.51
CA PHE A 463 -11.11 3.53 0.71
C PHE A 463 -11.56 2.90 -0.60
N LEU A 464 -10.84 1.88 -1.06
CA LEU A 464 -11.33 0.95 -2.07
C LEU A 464 -11.81 -0.31 -1.39
N ILE A 465 -13.01 -0.73 -1.79
CA ILE A 465 -13.67 -1.91 -1.30
C ILE A 465 -13.84 -2.85 -2.49
N LEU A 466 -13.20 -4.00 -2.36
CA LEU A 466 -13.13 -5.03 -3.39
C LEU A 466 -13.97 -6.20 -2.90
N GLU A 467 -15.11 -6.41 -3.55
CA GLU A 467 -16.11 -7.44 -3.20
C GLU A 467 -15.72 -8.79 -3.81
N ASP A 468 -15.91 -9.89 -3.06
CA ASP A 468 -15.46 -11.23 -3.48
C ASP A 468 -16.23 -11.79 -4.70
#